data_AF-A0A0M9E196-F1
#
_entry.id   AF-A0A0M9E196-F1
#
_cell.length_a   1.000
_cell.length_b   1.000
_cell.length_c   1.000
_cell.angle_alpha   90.00
_cell.angle_beta   90.00
_cell.angle_gamma   90.00
#
_symmetry.space_group_name_H-M   'P 1'
#
loop_
_entity.id
_entity.type
_entity.pdbx_description
1 polymer ?
#
loop_
_entity_poly.entity_id
_entity_poly.type
_entity_poly.pdbx_seq_one_letter_code
_entity_poly.pdbx_strand_id
1 'polypeptide(L)'
;MLYGFEHDELGLSNNFEGDGLFIDKNNRNYALMPYSPLIDNALELPPYTQGFTGAAPDIGAIESTDKAFVAGAIIQQKDLEQLSVNCYRVVENFQCQIDNIPIGRKLPENFKLFVGNVQSDACFTQMNYQTHLGTGFCDIASPNLLGQQPISIQLSDNIPAVEKGAINIDATALAVHSVTITSDSIAGGYSINIIGQNFDISPDFFAVSQEIIITNTSAKPLYQYQIPVVLNTHTLIANNQMTDNCGDIRFYNPYGNLPYWIESGCNSLETLIWVKVPFIPENESSIYVRYGNLSLSSQSNPEETFYYFDDFEDGIMQSFYNISEGDGITITETGGKLSVYGRTNSSNKYDTFGISFMTWDTKVFRFPLEDYIIDSELTVLSGTEGFKAILGSGNLFLFNDPGGDPLGKDIGYWNVDSWAYNGKSHIHTALFNDKKISLSCEKNDNQTRLRFFEDYDFNQPLAERSLEDPSIGHFEYGPDASNTDFAVMFDNIKIRSYTFPAPLVSPGKKQYSVEIGNQACENVQVLNAGNIHCHVPDVPDGIVEVKVINPDGEFYIFELTN
;
A
#
# COMPACT_ATOMS: atom_id res chain seq x y z
N MET A 1 17.58 30.59 1.26
CA MET A 1 17.52 30.67 -0.21
C MET A 1 18.09 29.36 -0.75
N LEU A 2 17.23 28.39 -1.02
CA LEU A 2 17.56 27.28 -1.91
C LEU A 2 17.07 27.73 -3.28
N TYR A 3 18.02 28.01 -4.17
CA TYR A 3 17.76 28.26 -5.56
C TYR A 3 17.30 26.95 -6.20
N GLY A 4 16.12 26.96 -6.80
CA GLY A 4 15.63 25.88 -7.64
C GLY A 4 16.53 25.72 -8.87
N PHE A 5 16.64 24.49 -9.37
CA PHE A 5 17.07 24.26 -10.73
C PHE A 5 15.89 24.59 -11.63
N GLU A 6 15.91 25.77 -12.23
CA GLU A 6 15.04 26.11 -13.36
C GLU A 6 15.54 25.34 -14.59
N HIS A 7 14.82 24.30 -15.00
CA HIS A 7 14.84 23.81 -16.38
C HIS A 7 13.39 23.60 -16.81
N ASP A 8 13.05 24.10 -17.99
CA ASP A 8 11.67 24.33 -18.46
C ASP A 8 10.81 23.06 -18.66
N GLU A 9 11.33 21.87 -18.32
CA GLU A 9 10.65 20.57 -18.48
C GLU A 9 10.54 19.76 -17.17
N LEU A 10 11.00 20.32 -16.03
CA LEU A 10 11.04 19.63 -14.74
C LEU A 10 10.27 20.42 -13.68
N GLY A 11 8.97 20.11 -13.55
CA GLY A 11 8.13 20.68 -12.51
C GLY A 11 8.54 20.20 -11.11
N LEU A 12 8.66 21.15 -10.17
CA LEU A 12 8.88 20.95 -8.73
C LEU A 12 7.78 20.13 -8.01
N SER A 13 6.79 19.66 -8.77
CA SER A 13 5.62 18.93 -8.31
C SER A 13 5.88 17.55 -7.75
N ASN A 14 6.97 16.95 -8.23
CA ASN A 14 7.22 15.51 -8.10
C ASN A 14 8.55 15.24 -7.38
N ASN A 15 9.08 16.21 -6.63
CA ASN A 15 10.42 16.10 -6.03
C ASN A 15 10.56 16.86 -4.69
N PHE A 16 10.03 16.28 -3.61
CA PHE A 16 10.20 16.71 -2.23
C PHE A 16 11.41 16.04 -1.54
N GLU A 17 11.76 16.55 -0.36
CA GLU A 17 12.73 15.92 0.55
C GLU A 17 12.15 14.57 1.02
N GLY A 18 12.46 13.50 0.29
CA GLY A 18 11.69 12.26 0.32
C GLY A 18 11.53 11.60 -1.05
N ASP A 19 11.81 12.34 -2.13
CA ASP A 19 11.67 11.85 -3.49
C ASP A 19 13.02 11.44 -4.10
N GLY A 20 14.16 11.94 -3.63
CA GLY A 20 15.46 11.32 -3.92
C GLY A 20 16.02 10.66 -2.66
N LEU A 21 15.46 9.54 -2.22
CA LEU A 21 15.89 8.94 -0.95
C LEU A 21 17.10 8.03 -1.16
N PHE A 22 18.25 8.41 -0.57
CA PHE A 22 19.36 7.48 -0.38
C PHE A 22 19.16 6.71 0.90
N ILE A 23 19.41 5.40 0.84
CA ILE A 23 19.05 4.53 1.97
C ILE A 23 19.89 4.82 3.23
N ASP A 24 21.18 5.18 3.13
CA ASP A 24 21.95 5.70 4.28
C ASP A 24 23.17 6.52 3.86
N LYS A 25 23.00 7.85 3.81
CA LYS A 25 24.02 8.80 3.34
C LYS A 25 25.24 8.95 4.25
N ASN A 26 25.11 8.67 5.55
CA ASN A 26 26.18 8.92 6.53
C ASN A 26 27.15 7.74 6.64
N ASN A 27 26.70 6.52 6.30
CA ASN A 27 27.52 5.30 6.22
C ASN A 27 27.92 4.89 4.80
N ARG A 28 27.78 5.81 3.83
CA ARG A 28 28.19 5.64 2.42
C ARG A 28 27.38 4.60 1.63
N ASN A 29 26.09 4.48 1.93
CA ASN A 29 25.13 3.71 1.15
C ASN A 29 24.31 4.65 0.26
N TYR A 30 24.73 4.73 -0.99
CA TYR A 30 24.22 5.70 -1.98
C TYR A 30 23.23 5.07 -2.98
N ALA A 31 22.57 3.98 -2.62
CA ALA A 31 21.46 3.42 -3.39
C ALA A 31 20.19 4.28 -3.22
N LEU A 32 19.44 4.49 -4.30
CA LEU A 32 18.15 5.17 -4.31
C LEU A 32 17.03 4.26 -3.80
N MET A 33 16.06 4.81 -3.08
CA MET A 33 14.82 4.12 -2.75
C MET A 33 13.92 4.02 -3.99
N PRO A 34 13.07 2.99 -4.09
CA PRO A 34 12.44 2.55 -5.34
C PRO A 34 11.46 3.53 -5.99
N TYR A 35 11.06 4.59 -5.28
CA TYR A 35 10.09 5.58 -5.74
C TYR A 35 10.75 6.93 -6.08
N SER A 36 12.08 6.92 -6.27
CA SER A 36 12.79 8.13 -6.63
C SER A 36 12.62 8.46 -8.13
N PRO A 37 12.23 9.69 -8.53
CA PRO A 37 12.06 10.04 -9.93
C PRO A 37 13.43 10.27 -10.59
N LEU A 38 13.59 9.72 -11.80
CA LEU A 38 14.87 9.65 -12.53
C LEU A 38 14.86 10.61 -13.73
N ILE A 39 16.00 11.26 -14.01
CA ILE A 39 16.22 12.08 -15.23
C ILE A 39 17.57 11.70 -15.88
N ASP A 40 17.57 11.86 -17.22
CA ASP A 40 18.55 11.53 -18.26
C ASP A 40 19.69 12.56 -18.46
N ASN A 41 20.74 12.09 -19.14
CA ASN A 41 21.64 12.83 -20.05
C ASN A 41 22.87 13.56 -19.48
N ALA A 42 23.79 12.79 -18.86
CA ALA A 42 25.25 13.03 -18.92
C ALA A 42 25.76 14.46 -18.62
N LEU A 43 25.06 15.24 -17.80
CA LEU A 43 25.43 16.62 -17.50
C LEU A 43 26.38 16.67 -16.29
N GLU A 44 27.57 17.25 -16.47
CA GLU A 44 28.43 17.60 -15.34
C GLU A 44 27.72 18.66 -14.47
N LEU A 45 27.56 18.36 -13.17
CA LEU A 45 26.96 19.24 -12.18
C LEU A 45 28.01 19.67 -11.14
N PRO A 46 28.72 20.80 -11.35
CA PRO A 46 29.54 21.41 -10.30
C PRO A 46 28.70 21.82 -9.07
N PRO A 47 29.17 21.59 -7.83
CA PRO A 47 30.48 21.06 -7.44
C PRO A 47 30.55 19.53 -7.33
N TYR A 48 29.49 18.79 -7.66
CA TYR A 48 29.31 17.37 -7.35
C TYR A 48 30.08 16.41 -8.27
N THR A 49 30.23 16.77 -9.55
CA THR A 49 31.04 15.98 -10.51
C THR A 49 32.39 16.64 -10.83
N GLN A 50 32.75 17.71 -10.13
CA GLN A 50 33.94 18.51 -10.44
C GLN A 50 35.22 17.78 -10.02
N GLY A 51 36.00 17.30 -11.01
CA GLY A 51 37.32 16.67 -10.78
C GLY A 51 37.33 15.14 -10.83
N PHE A 52 36.23 14.49 -11.24
CA PHE A 52 36.21 13.04 -11.43
C PHE A 52 36.78 12.65 -12.80
N THR A 53 37.77 11.75 -12.83
CA THR A 53 38.31 11.13 -14.07
C THR A 53 38.52 9.63 -13.86
N GLY A 54 37.65 8.81 -14.45
CA GLY A 54 37.68 7.34 -14.38
C GLY A 54 36.32 6.72 -14.73
N ALA A 55 36.23 5.40 -14.92
CA ALA A 55 34.95 4.69 -15.04
C ALA A 55 34.47 4.30 -13.64
N ALA A 56 33.68 5.16 -12.99
CA ALA A 56 32.85 4.79 -11.85
C ALA A 56 31.41 5.27 -12.11
N PRO A 57 30.41 4.56 -11.58
CA PRO A 57 29.04 4.59 -12.09
C PRO A 57 28.35 5.93 -11.84
N ASP A 58 27.46 6.31 -12.75
CA ASP A 58 26.40 7.28 -12.50
C ASP A 58 25.46 6.71 -11.44
N ILE A 59 25.80 6.91 -10.17
CA ILE A 59 25.01 6.43 -9.05
C ILE A 59 23.77 7.34 -8.97
N GLY A 60 22.73 6.98 -9.72
CA GLY A 60 21.40 7.58 -9.65
C GLY A 60 20.83 8.16 -10.95
N ALA A 61 21.50 8.02 -12.10
CA ALA A 61 20.90 8.33 -13.40
C ALA A 61 20.47 7.04 -14.13
N ILE A 62 19.32 7.06 -14.80
CA ILE A 62 19.02 6.10 -15.88
C ILE A 62 19.74 6.60 -17.13
N GLU A 63 20.61 5.77 -17.70
CA GLU A 63 20.93 5.87 -19.12
C GLU A 63 19.82 5.14 -19.90
N SER A 64 19.03 5.85 -20.71
CA SER A 64 18.18 5.15 -21.69
C SER A 64 19.08 4.64 -22.83
N THR A 65 18.78 3.50 -23.48
CA THR A 65 17.73 3.57 -24.50
C THR A 65 16.67 2.48 -24.51
N ASP A 66 16.75 1.33 -23.83
CA ASP A 66 15.78 0.25 -24.14
C ASP A 66 15.35 -0.67 -22.97
N LYS A 67 15.75 -0.41 -21.71
CA LYS A 67 15.39 -1.28 -20.56
C LYS A 67 15.21 -0.52 -19.22
N ALA A 68 14.40 -1.08 -18.32
CA ALA A 68 14.09 -0.52 -17.00
C ALA A 68 15.30 -0.52 -16.05
N PHE A 69 15.38 0.49 -15.17
CA PHE A 69 16.40 0.61 -14.13
C PHE A 69 16.30 -0.50 -13.07
N VAL A 70 17.46 -1.03 -12.65
CA VAL A 70 17.55 -2.00 -11.54
C VAL A 70 18.71 -1.61 -10.62
N ALA A 71 18.42 -1.28 -9.35
CA ALA A 71 19.43 -0.92 -8.36
C ALA A 71 20.36 -2.10 -7.98
N GLY A 72 21.63 -1.81 -7.66
CA GLY A 72 22.61 -2.79 -7.17
C GLY A 72 23.82 -3.01 -8.10
N ALA A 73 25.00 -3.26 -7.53
CA ALA A 73 26.22 -3.57 -8.28
C ALA A 73 26.19 -5.01 -8.81
N ILE A 74 26.74 -5.26 -10.00
CA ILE A 74 26.79 -6.62 -10.55
C ILE A 74 27.71 -7.50 -9.68
N ILE A 75 27.29 -8.75 -9.44
CA ILE A 75 28.14 -9.77 -8.82
C ILE A 75 29.43 -10.01 -9.62
N GLN A 76 30.52 -10.29 -8.92
CA GLN A 76 31.82 -10.58 -9.50
C GLN A 76 32.05 -12.09 -9.53
N GLN A 77 33.04 -12.53 -10.30
CA GLN A 77 33.38 -13.97 -10.40
C GLN A 77 33.65 -14.61 -9.02
N LYS A 78 34.30 -13.89 -8.11
CA LYS A 78 34.55 -14.35 -6.72
C LYS A 78 33.27 -14.59 -5.93
N ASP A 79 32.18 -13.89 -6.28
CA ASP A 79 30.91 -13.97 -5.57
C ASP A 79 30.15 -15.24 -5.96
N LEU A 80 30.45 -15.85 -7.12
CA LEU A 80 29.77 -17.04 -7.63
C LEU A 80 29.83 -18.20 -6.65
N GLU A 81 30.95 -18.39 -5.93
CA GLU A 81 31.14 -19.54 -5.04
C GLU A 81 30.14 -19.57 -3.88
N GLN A 82 29.74 -18.42 -3.35
CA GLN A 82 28.83 -18.34 -2.20
C GLN A 82 27.34 -18.45 -2.56
N LEU A 83 27.00 -18.25 -3.85
CA LEU A 83 25.61 -18.30 -4.29
C LEU A 83 25.06 -19.71 -4.12
N SER A 84 23.84 -19.81 -3.62
CA SER A 84 23.07 -21.07 -3.60
C SER A 84 21.95 -21.00 -4.62
N VAL A 85 21.65 -22.15 -5.22
CA VAL A 85 20.63 -22.25 -6.25
C VAL A 85 19.64 -23.32 -5.85
N ASN A 86 18.36 -22.96 -5.80
CA ASN A 86 17.25 -23.87 -5.57
C ASN A 86 16.27 -23.69 -6.72
N CYS A 87 15.87 -24.79 -7.36
CA CYS A 87 14.88 -24.75 -8.42
C CYS A 87 13.59 -25.41 -7.96
N TYR A 88 12.47 -24.90 -8.43
CA TYR A 88 11.13 -25.43 -8.18
C TYR A 88 10.33 -25.41 -9.48
N ARG A 89 9.32 -26.27 -9.53
CA ARG A 89 8.43 -26.37 -10.68
C ARG A 89 7.41 -25.24 -10.65
N VAL A 90 7.05 -24.73 -11.83
CA VAL A 90 6.00 -23.73 -12.02
C VAL A 90 5.17 -24.18 -13.22
N VAL A 91 3.94 -24.65 -13.02
CA VAL A 91 3.00 -25.19 -14.04
C VAL A 91 3.66 -25.96 -15.22
N GLU A 92 4.16 -25.26 -16.24
CA GLU A 92 4.75 -25.79 -17.48
C GLU A 92 6.30 -25.66 -17.58
N ASN A 93 6.96 -25.01 -16.61
CA ASN A 93 8.40 -24.70 -16.60
C ASN A 93 9.01 -24.92 -15.21
N PHE A 94 10.28 -24.54 -15.05
CA PHE A 94 10.93 -24.43 -13.74
C PHE A 94 11.42 -23.01 -13.51
N GLN A 95 11.40 -22.56 -12.26
CA GLN A 95 12.06 -21.33 -11.85
C GLN A 95 13.14 -21.67 -10.83
N CYS A 96 14.31 -21.05 -10.97
CA CYS A 96 15.41 -21.21 -10.05
C CYS A 96 15.65 -19.91 -9.29
N GLN A 97 15.55 -19.99 -7.97
CA GLN A 97 15.93 -18.94 -7.06
C GLN A 97 17.42 -19.02 -6.72
N ILE A 98 18.08 -17.87 -6.70
CA ILE A 98 19.49 -17.70 -6.40
C ILE A 98 19.61 -16.83 -5.15
N ASP A 99 20.09 -17.45 -4.08
CA ASP A 99 20.24 -16.82 -2.78
C ASP A 99 21.70 -16.51 -2.47
N ASN A 100 21.92 -15.83 -1.33
CA ASN A 100 23.23 -15.39 -0.85
C ASN A 100 23.94 -14.43 -1.83
N ILE A 101 23.17 -13.68 -2.61
CA ILE A 101 23.69 -12.54 -3.35
C ILE A 101 24.21 -11.52 -2.32
N PRO A 102 25.47 -11.07 -2.44
CA PRO A 102 26.02 -10.11 -1.49
C PRO A 102 25.17 -8.86 -1.36
N ILE A 103 25.19 -8.26 -0.16
CA ILE A 103 24.49 -7.02 0.13
C ILE A 103 24.77 -5.96 -0.94
N GLY A 104 23.70 -5.35 -1.48
CA GLY A 104 23.75 -4.33 -2.51
C GLY A 104 24.16 -4.83 -3.90
N ARG A 105 24.16 -6.15 -4.16
CA ARG A 105 24.48 -6.72 -5.47
C ARG A 105 23.30 -7.38 -6.17
N LYS A 106 23.43 -7.53 -7.49
CA LYS A 106 22.46 -8.17 -8.39
C LYS A 106 23.13 -9.04 -9.46
N LEU A 107 22.34 -9.90 -10.10
CA LEU A 107 22.76 -10.67 -11.27
C LEU A 107 22.91 -9.75 -12.50
N PRO A 108 23.90 -10.00 -13.38
CA PRO A 108 23.96 -9.34 -14.68
C PRO A 108 22.87 -9.87 -15.64
N GLU A 109 22.53 -9.09 -16.67
CA GLU A 109 21.54 -9.51 -17.67
C GLU A 109 21.93 -10.78 -18.44
N ASN A 110 23.23 -11.00 -18.64
CA ASN A 110 23.77 -12.18 -19.32
C ASN A 110 24.18 -13.30 -18.35
N PHE A 111 23.68 -13.26 -17.11
CA PHE A 111 23.84 -14.36 -16.18
C PHE A 111 23.12 -15.60 -16.75
N LYS A 112 23.77 -16.76 -16.63
CA LYS A 112 23.23 -18.02 -17.10
C LYS A 112 23.18 -19.02 -15.96
N LEU A 113 22.06 -19.71 -15.87
CA LEU A 113 21.88 -20.85 -15.00
C LEU A 113 21.60 -22.07 -15.88
N PHE A 114 22.19 -23.21 -15.53
CA PHE A 114 21.98 -24.48 -16.22
C PHE A 114 21.40 -25.50 -15.25
N VAL A 115 20.35 -26.20 -15.70
CA VAL A 115 19.78 -27.38 -15.03
C VAL A 115 19.93 -28.55 -16.00
N GLY A 116 20.87 -29.45 -15.71
CA GLY A 116 21.29 -30.48 -16.66
C GLY A 116 21.82 -29.84 -17.95
N ASN A 117 21.15 -30.13 -19.06
CA ASN A 117 21.52 -29.60 -20.38
C ASN A 117 20.68 -28.38 -20.80
N VAL A 118 19.80 -27.88 -19.94
CA VAL A 118 18.90 -26.76 -20.24
C VAL A 118 19.47 -25.48 -19.64
N GLN A 119 19.65 -24.45 -20.47
CA GLN A 119 20.03 -23.11 -20.03
C GLN A 119 18.78 -22.29 -19.68
N SER A 120 18.89 -21.38 -18.73
CA SER A 120 17.89 -20.36 -18.43
C SER A 120 17.64 -19.41 -19.60
N ASP A 121 16.39 -18.96 -19.73
CA ASP A 121 15.96 -17.98 -20.73
C ASP A 121 16.33 -16.56 -20.30
N ALA A 122 15.83 -16.13 -19.14
CA ALA A 122 16.11 -14.83 -18.54
C ALA A 122 16.38 -14.99 -17.04
N CYS A 123 17.30 -14.18 -16.53
CA CYS A 123 17.57 -14.06 -15.11
C CYS A 123 17.43 -12.61 -14.67
N PHE A 124 16.79 -12.37 -13.53
CA PHE A 124 16.65 -11.05 -12.92
C PHE A 124 16.91 -11.10 -11.41
N THR A 125 16.92 -9.94 -10.76
CA THR A 125 17.08 -9.84 -9.30
C THR A 125 15.99 -8.99 -8.71
N GLN A 126 15.30 -9.52 -7.70
CA GLN A 126 14.39 -8.77 -6.84
C GLN A 126 15.17 -8.31 -5.60
N MET A 127 15.19 -6.99 -5.36
CA MET A 127 15.90 -6.41 -4.22
C MET A 127 14.94 -6.19 -3.05
N ASN A 128 15.35 -6.58 -1.84
CA ASN A 128 14.73 -6.10 -0.60
C ASN A 128 15.41 -4.78 -0.20
N TYR A 129 14.67 -3.67 -0.29
CA TYR A 129 15.23 -2.33 -0.11
C TYR A 129 15.42 -1.92 1.35
N GLN A 130 14.82 -2.65 2.29
CA GLN A 130 15.03 -2.44 3.73
C GLN A 130 16.29 -3.16 4.23
N THR A 131 16.60 -4.35 3.70
CA THR A 131 17.73 -5.18 4.14
C THR A 131 18.92 -5.16 3.18
N HIS A 132 18.74 -4.63 1.97
CA HIS A 132 19.72 -4.60 0.87
C HIS A 132 20.16 -5.96 0.32
N LEU A 133 19.40 -7.01 0.57
CA LEU A 133 19.67 -8.33 0.01
C LEU A 133 18.92 -8.50 -1.31
N GLY A 134 19.62 -9.05 -2.31
CA GLY A 134 19.02 -9.43 -3.58
C GLY A 134 18.65 -10.91 -3.58
N THR A 135 17.53 -11.24 -4.21
CA THR A 135 17.15 -12.60 -4.56
C THR A 135 17.10 -12.71 -6.08
N GLY A 136 17.89 -13.61 -6.65
CA GLY A 136 17.92 -13.83 -8.09
C GLY A 136 16.86 -14.83 -8.52
N PHE A 137 16.28 -14.65 -9.70
CA PHE A 137 15.33 -15.58 -10.30
C PHE A 137 15.73 -15.84 -11.74
N CYS A 138 15.71 -17.11 -12.15
CA CYS A 138 15.98 -17.56 -13.52
C CYS A 138 14.91 -18.53 -13.99
N ASP A 139 14.32 -18.29 -15.15
CA ASP A 139 13.32 -19.18 -15.75
C ASP A 139 13.99 -20.24 -16.63
N ILE A 140 13.56 -21.49 -16.48
CA ILE A 140 14.01 -22.67 -17.24
C ILE A 140 12.84 -23.22 -18.06
N ALA A 141 12.83 -22.96 -19.37
CA ALA A 141 11.79 -23.43 -20.27
C ALA A 141 12.00 -24.89 -20.70
N SER A 142 11.72 -25.84 -19.80
CA SER A 142 11.74 -27.26 -20.15
C SER A 142 10.79 -28.11 -19.29
N PRO A 143 9.59 -28.46 -19.77
CA PRO A 143 8.63 -29.26 -18.99
C PRO A 143 9.07 -30.72 -18.75
N ASN A 144 10.09 -31.20 -19.46
CA ASN A 144 10.46 -32.62 -19.53
C ASN A 144 11.70 -32.99 -18.71
N LEU A 145 12.26 -32.06 -17.92
CA LEU A 145 13.33 -32.40 -16.98
C LEU A 145 12.76 -33.35 -15.91
N LEU A 146 13.47 -34.45 -15.67
CA LEU A 146 13.08 -35.49 -14.70
C LEU A 146 14.31 -35.99 -13.95
N GLY A 147 14.10 -36.52 -12.75
CA GLY A 147 15.14 -37.09 -11.91
C GLY A 147 16.22 -36.11 -11.49
N GLN A 148 17.41 -36.63 -11.16
CA GLN A 148 18.51 -35.84 -10.64
C GLN A 148 19.26 -35.09 -11.76
N GLN A 149 19.25 -33.76 -11.69
CA GLN A 149 19.89 -32.86 -12.65
C GLN A 149 21.02 -32.05 -11.97
N PRO A 150 22.23 -31.97 -12.54
CA PRO A 150 23.26 -31.08 -12.03
C PRO A 150 22.87 -29.61 -12.25
N ILE A 151 23.31 -28.73 -11.36
CA ILE A 151 23.11 -27.28 -11.47
C ILE A 151 24.46 -26.61 -11.63
N SER A 152 24.58 -25.69 -12.60
CA SER A 152 25.72 -24.78 -12.68
C SER A 152 25.28 -23.36 -13.01
N ILE A 153 26.12 -22.39 -12.66
CA ILE A 153 25.89 -20.97 -12.94
C ILE A 153 27.09 -20.34 -13.62
N GLN A 154 26.84 -19.34 -14.47
CA GLN A 154 27.87 -18.67 -15.25
C GLN A 154 27.61 -17.16 -15.30
N LEU A 155 28.64 -16.38 -15.00
CA LEU A 155 28.52 -14.92 -14.95
C LEU A 155 28.39 -14.29 -16.34
N SER A 156 29.10 -14.84 -17.32
CA SER A 156 29.05 -14.46 -18.74
C SER A 156 29.75 -15.53 -19.58
N ASP A 157 29.59 -15.48 -20.90
CA ASP A 157 30.15 -16.46 -21.85
C ASP A 157 31.66 -16.72 -21.70
N ASN A 158 32.42 -15.73 -21.23
CA ASN A 158 33.87 -15.80 -21.10
C ASN A 158 34.36 -16.31 -19.74
N ILE A 159 33.45 -16.52 -18.78
CA ILE A 159 33.78 -17.01 -17.44
C ILE A 159 33.33 -18.46 -17.34
N PRO A 160 34.14 -19.40 -16.84
CA PRO A 160 33.72 -20.79 -16.67
C PRO A 160 32.51 -20.92 -15.74
N ALA A 161 31.65 -21.90 -16.02
CA ALA A 161 30.53 -22.23 -15.14
C ALA A 161 31.03 -22.78 -13.79
N VAL A 162 30.30 -22.47 -12.72
CA VAL A 162 30.55 -22.94 -11.36
C VAL A 162 29.45 -23.92 -10.98
N GLU A 163 29.82 -25.14 -10.61
CA GLU A 163 28.90 -26.18 -10.16
C GLU A 163 28.25 -25.81 -8.82
N LYS A 164 26.94 -26.05 -8.70
CA LYS A 164 26.10 -25.77 -7.54
C LYS A 164 25.40 -26.99 -6.97
N GLY A 165 25.90 -28.17 -7.32
CA GLY A 165 25.38 -29.45 -6.87
C GLY A 165 24.39 -30.01 -7.86
N ALA A 166 23.38 -30.71 -7.36
CA ALA A 166 22.34 -31.31 -8.17
C ALA A 166 20.99 -31.22 -7.47
N ILE A 167 19.91 -31.16 -8.25
CA ILE A 167 18.54 -31.14 -7.77
C ILE A 167 17.77 -32.33 -8.34
N ASN A 168 16.95 -32.98 -7.52
CA ASN A 168 16.01 -33.97 -8.02
C ASN A 168 14.73 -33.27 -8.45
N ILE A 169 14.53 -33.12 -9.76
CA ILE A 169 13.40 -32.42 -10.34
C ILE A 169 12.07 -33.05 -9.94
N ASP A 170 12.01 -34.38 -9.83
CA ASP A 170 10.80 -35.09 -9.41
C ASP A 170 10.44 -34.78 -7.95
N ALA A 171 11.44 -34.45 -7.13
CA ALA A 171 11.25 -34.05 -5.74
C ALA A 171 10.87 -32.57 -5.58
N THR A 172 10.80 -31.79 -6.68
CA THR A 172 10.39 -30.38 -6.67
C THR A 172 8.96 -30.16 -7.15
N ALA A 173 8.33 -31.18 -7.71
CA ALA A 173 6.95 -31.10 -8.17
C ALA A 173 5.97 -31.16 -6.99
N LEU A 174 4.93 -30.33 -7.05
CA LEU A 174 3.78 -30.44 -6.17
C LEU A 174 3.14 -31.83 -6.34
N ALA A 175 2.98 -32.56 -5.24
CA ALA A 175 2.27 -33.83 -5.27
C ALA A 175 1.48 -34.07 -3.99
N VAL A 176 0.30 -34.67 -4.14
CA VAL A 176 -0.49 -35.21 -3.04
C VAL A 176 -0.29 -36.72 -3.01
N HIS A 177 0.24 -37.22 -1.90
CA HIS A 177 0.52 -38.65 -1.69
C HIS A 177 -0.67 -39.40 -1.09
N SER A 178 -1.37 -38.78 -0.15
CA SER A 178 -2.55 -39.38 0.47
C SER A 178 -3.43 -38.31 1.09
N VAL A 179 -4.72 -38.59 1.19
CA VAL A 179 -5.69 -37.74 1.87
C VAL A 179 -6.43 -38.57 2.90
N THR A 180 -6.49 -38.09 4.14
CA THR A 180 -7.10 -38.78 5.28
C THR A 180 -8.21 -37.92 5.87
N ILE A 181 -9.40 -38.49 6.04
CA ILE A 181 -10.56 -37.80 6.61
C ILE A 181 -10.81 -38.37 8.01
N THR A 182 -11.12 -37.51 8.96
CA THR A 182 -11.42 -37.89 10.36
C THR A 182 -12.83 -38.48 10.55
N SER A 183 -13.40 -39.10 9.52
CA SER A 183 -14.74 -39.69 9.53
C SER A 183 -14.88 -40.78 8.47
N ASP A 184 -15.90 -41.63 8.63
CA ASP A 184 -16.26 -42.68 7.67
C ASP A 184 -17.05 -42.14 6.45
N SER A 185 -17.23 -40.82 6.33
CA SER A 185 -18.01 -40.18 5.26
C SER A 185 -17.52 -38.77 4.94
N ILE A 186 -17.41 -38.42 3.65
CA ILE A 186 -17.12 -37.07 3.17
C ILE A 186 -18.38 -36.21 3.36
N ALA A 187 -18.47 -35.46 4.45
CA ALA A 187 -19.53 -34.49 4.67
C ALA A 187 -18.95 -33.15 5.14
N GLY A 188 -19.74 -32.09 5.00
CA GLY A 188 -19.35 -30.75 5.42
C GLY A 188 -18.87 -30.69 6.88
N GLY A 189 -17.80 -29.93 7.11
CA GLY A 189 -17.25 -29.66 8.44
C GLY A 189 -16.33 -30.75 9.02
N TYR A 190 -16.09 -31.86 8.32
CA TYR A 190 -15.09 -32.84 8.77
C TYR A 190 -13.66 -32.41 8.42
N SER A 191 -12.73 -32.64 9.35
CA SER A 191 -11.31 -32.35 9.13
C SER A 191 -10.67 -33.36 8.19
N ILE A 192 -9.92 -32.84 7.22
CA ILE A 192 -9.14 -33.57 6.24
C ILE A 192 -7.66 -33.21 6.37
N ASN A 193 -6.81 -34.22 6.24
CA ASN A 193 -5.37 -34.09 6.30
C ASN A 193 -4.77 -34.64 5.00
N ILE A 194 -4.19 -33.74 4.22
CA ILE A 194 -3.60 -33.93 2.90
C ILE A 194 -2.09 -34.06 3.12
N ILE A 195 -1.55 -35.24 2.87
CA ILE A 195 -0.12 -35.53 2.93
C ILE A 195 0.44 -35.51 1.51
N GLY A 196 1.54 -34.79 1.32
CA GLY A 196 2.15 -34.59 0.02
C GLY A 196 3.60 -34.15 0.09
N GLN A 197 4.02 -33.39 -0.90
CA GLN A 197 5.31 -32.72 -0.99
C GLN A 197 5.19 -31.41 -1.77
N ASN A 198 6.07 -30.46 -1.46
CA ASN A 198 6.15 -29.12 -2.06
C ASN A 198 4.85 -28.32 -2.01
N PHE A 199 4.06 -28.50 -0.95
CA PHE A 199 3.08 -27.48 -0.59
C PHE A 199 3.84 -26.20 -0.25
N ASP A 200 3.44 -25.09 -0.86
CA ASP A 200 4.08 -23.81 -0.57
C ASP A 200 3.80 -23.41 0.90
N ILE A 201 4.88 -23.09 1.61
CA ILE A 201 4.91 -22.75 3.04
C ILE A 201 5.31 -21.29 3.27
N SER A 202 5.44 -20.51 2.20
CA SER A 202 5.71 -19.10 2.32
C SER A 202 4.59 -18.46 3.15
N PRO A 203 4.87 -17.38 3.89
CA PRO A 203 3.82 -16.55 4.48
C PRO A 203 2.79 -16.10 3.43
N ASP A 204 3.16 -16.17 2.14
CA ASP A 204 2.37 -15.84 0.96
C ASP A 204 1.55 -17.01 0.39
N PHE A 205 1.62 -18.21 1.01
CA PHE A 205 0.67 -19.28 0.77
C PHE A 205 -0.63 -18.95 1.49
N PHE A 206 -1.64 -18.60 0.70
CA PHE A 206 -2.94 -18.17 1.20
C PHE A 206 -4.04 -19.07 0.66
N ALA A 207 -5.02 -19.37 1.52
CA ALA A 207 -6.15 -20.21 1.16
C ALA A 207 -6.97 -19.62 0.01
N VAL A 208 -7.05 -18.29 -0.03
CA VAL A 208 -7.78 -17.54 -1.06
C VAL A 208 -6.91 -16.40 -1.59
N SER A 209 -6.89 -16.25 -2.90
CA SER A 209 -6.39 -15.11 -3.65
C SER A 209 -7.56 -14.47 -4.40
N GLN A 210 -7.84 -13.21 -4.13
CA GLN A 210 -8.91 -12.44 -4.75
C GLN A 210 -8.30 -11.27 -5.51
N GLU A 211 -8.52 -11.23 -6.82
CA GLU A 211 -8.15 -10.08 -7.64
C GLU A 211 -8.97 -8.84 -7.25
N ILE A 212 -8.34 -7.67 -7.32
CA ILE A 212 -8.95 -6.36 -7.16
C ILE A 212 -8.60 -5.56 -8.42
N ILE A 213 -9.62 -5.22 -9.20
CA ILE A 213 -9.50 -4.47 -10.44
C ILE A 213 -9.59 -2.99 -10.10
N ILE A 214 -8.61 -2.23 -10.58
CA ILE A 214 -8.50 -0.79 -10.43
C ILE A 214 -8.65 -0.18 -11.82
N THR A 215 -9.65 0.68 -12.00
CA THR A 215 -9.87 1.43 -13.24
C THR A 215 -9.53 2.90 -13.01
N ASN A 216 -8.39 3.33 -13.55
CA ASN A 216 -7.94 4.70 -13.56
C ASN A 216 -8.44 5.44 -14.82
N THR A 217 -9.35 6.39 -14.62
CA THR A 217 -9.93 7.22 -15.68
C THR A 217 -9.36 8.64 -15.70
N SER A 218 -8.30 8.94 -14.96
CA SER A 218 -7.77 10.32 -14.86
C SER A 218 -6.89 10.76 -16.04
N ALA A 219 -6.77 9.94 -17.09
CA ALA A 219 -5.97 10.20 -18.30
C ALA A 219 -4.48 10.51 -18.03
N LYS A 220 -3.98 10.08 -16.87
CA LYS A 220 -2.57 10.13 -16.49
C LYS A 220 -2.26 8.95 -15.57
N PRO A 221 -1.03 8.40 -15.59
CA PRO A 221 -0.61 7.43 -14.60
C PRO A 221 -0.59 8.06 -13.21
N LEU A 222 -0.86 7.24 -12.19
CA LEU A 222 -0.79 7.63 -10.78
C LEU A 222 0.35 6.87 -10.11
N TYR A 223 0.99 7.53 -9.14
CA TYR A 223 2.12 6.96 -8.39
C TYR A 223 1.81 7.03 -6.90
N GLN A 224 2.26 6.01 -6.15
CA GLN A 224 2.14 5.94 -4.70
C GLN A 224 0.71 6.24 -4.21
N TYR A 225 -0.29 5.78 -4.95
CA TYR A 225 -1.68 6.16 -4.78
C TYR A 225 -2.41 5.20 -3.84
N GLN A 226 -3.12 5.74 -2.86
CA GLN A 226 -3.88 4.98 -1.88
C GLN A 226 -5.32 4.77 -2.36
N ILE A 227 -5.70 3.51 -2.56
CA ILE A 227 -7.07 3.14 -2.93
C ILE A 227 -7.83 2.56 -1.72
N PRO A 228 -9.15 2.78 -1.61
CA PRO A 228 -9.99 2.10 -0.64
C PRO A 228 -10.45 0.73 -1.19
N VAL A 229 -10.35 -0.29 -0.36
CA VAL A 229 -10.87 -1.65 -0.61
C VAL A 229 -11.85 -1.99 0.51
N VAL A 230 -13.05 -2.46 0.15
CA VAL A 230 -14.06 -2.91 1.13
C VAL A 230 -14.22 -4.42 1.04
N LEU A 231 -14.04 -5.12 2.16
CA LEU A 231 -14.20 -6.57 2.27
C LEU A 231 -15.28 -6.94 3.30
N ASN A 232 -16.08 -7.96 3.00
CA ASN A 232 -17.01 -8.57 3.96
C ASN A 232 -16.26 -9.61 4.81
N THR A 233 -15.52 -9.14 5.81
CA THR A 233 -14.72 -10.02 6.68
C THR A 233 -15.59 -10.81 7.66
N HIS A 234 -16.78 -10.33 8.03
CA HIS A 234 -17.72 -11.06 8.88
C HIS A 234 -18.05 -12.44 8.29
N THR A 235 -18.33 -12.50 6.98
CA THR A 235 -18.62 -13.78 6.32
C THR A 235 -17.40 -14.68 6.27
N LEU A 236 -16.22 -14.10 6.03
CA LEU A 236 -14.96 -14.86 5.98
C LEU A 236 -14.61 -15.44 7.37
N ILE A 237 -14.74 -14.65 8.43
CA ILE A 237 -14.49 -15.08 9.81
C ILE A 237 -15.53 -16.10 10.28
N ALA A 238 -16.82 -15.89 9.99
CA ALA A 238 -17.87 -16.85 10.31
C ALA A 238 -17.66 -18.21 9.64
N ASN A 239 -17.04 -18.22 8.46
CA ASN A 239 -16.65 -19.43 7.74
C ASN A 239 -15.23 -19.91 8.07
N ASN A 240 -14.57 -19.33 9.11
CA ASN A 240 -13.20 -19.64 9.53
C ASN A 240 -12.14 -19.51 8.40
N GLN A 241 -12.40 -18.66 7.41
CA GLN A 241 -11.53 -18.35 6.28
C GLN A 241 -10.62 -17.14 6.53
N MET A 242 -10.75 -16.51 7.69
CA MET A 242 -9.97 -15.35 8.11
C MET A 242 -9.88 -15.34 9.64
N THR A 243 -8.79 -14.79 10.17
CA THR A 243 -8.61 -14.62 11.62
C THR A 243 -9.64 -13.64 12.20
N ASP A 244 -10.04 -13.83 13.46
CA ASP A 244 -10.99 -12.96 14.17
C ASP A 244 -10.56 -11.48 14.21
N ASN A 245 -9.26 -11.20 14.05
CA ASN A 245 -8.67 -9.86 14.03
C ASN A 245 -8.19 -9.42 12.63
N CYS A 246 -8.56 -10.15 11.57
CA CYS A 246 -8.18 -9.85 10.19
C CYS A 246 -6.65 -9.81 9.96
N GLY A 247 -5.87 -10.41 10.85
CA GLY A 247 -4.41 -10.38 10.85
C GLY A 247 -3.76 -11.11 9.67
N ASP A 248 -4.50 -11.97 8.99
CA ASP A 248 -4.04 -12.76 7.87
C ASP A 248 -4.30 -12.12 6.49
N ILE A 249 -4.74 -10.86 6.44
CA ILE A 249 -4.88 -10.11 5.18
C ILE A 249 -3.52 -9.68 4.63
N ARG A 250 -3.25 -9.92 3.34
CA ARG A 250 -2.12 -9.34 2.59
C ARG A 250 -2.57 -8.80 1.25
N PHE A 251 -1.95 -7.71 0.81
CA PHE A 251 -2.12 -7.18 -0.53
C PHE A 251 -0.82 -7.32 -1.33
N TYR A 252 -0.94 -7.63 -2.61
CA TYR A 252 0.21 -7.80 -3.48
C TYR A 252 -0.11 -7.40 -4.91
N ASN A 253 0.95 -7.12 -5.66
CA ASN A 253 0.94 -7.02 -7.11
C ASN A 253 2.09 -7.91 -7.67
N PRO A 254 2.34 -7.93 -8.99
CA PRO A 254 3.44 -8.72 -9.56
C PRO A 254 4.85 -8.37 -9.03
N TYR A 255 5.01 -7.25 -8.34
CA TYR A 255 6.30 -6.76 -7.82
C TYR A 255 6.49 -7.04 -6.32
N GLY A 256 5.45 -7.47 -5.62
CA GLY A 256 5.50 -7.89 -4.22
C GLY A 256 4.36 -7.35 -3.35
N ASN A 257 4.60 -7.37 -2.03
CA ASN A 257 3.64 -6.94 -1.02
C ASN A 257 3.41 -5.43 -1.04
N LEU A 258 2.17 -5.03 -0.80
CA LEU A 258 1.74 -3.64 -0.77
C LEU A 258 1.42 -3.22 0.67
N PRO A 259 1.88 -2.03 1.11
CA PRO A 259 1.45 -1.44 2.37
C PRO A 259 -0.06 -1.25 2.38
N TYR A 260 -0.68 -1.55 3.52
CA TYR A 260 -2.10 -1.37 3.73
C TYR A 260 -2.40 -0.97 5.17
N TRP A 261 -3.57 -0.38 5.37
CA TRP A 261 -4.09 -0.07 6.70
C TRP A 261 -5.58 -0.42 6.79
N ILE A 262 -5.93 -1.25 7.77
CA ILE A 262 -7.32 -1.55 8.12
C ILE A 262 -7.82 -0.38 8.96
N GLU A 263 -8.58 0.52 8.33
CA GLU A 263 -9.13 1.69 9.02
C GLU A 263 -10.23 1.28 10.00
N SER A 264 -11.14 0.40 9.56
CA SER A 264 -12.30 0.05 10.39
C SER A 264 -12.97 -1.26 9.95
N GLY A 265 -13.75 -1.82 10.87
CA GLY A 265 -14.75 -2.84 10.53
C GLY A 265 -14.22 -4.26 10.39
N CYS A 266 -13.12 -4.67 11.03
CA CYS A 266 -12.81 -6.10 11.10
C CYS A 266 -13.97 -6.87 11.75
N ASN A 267 -14.27 -8.08 11.25
CA ASN A 267 -15.47 -8.85 11.60
C ASN A 267 -16.78 -8.09 11.33
N SER A 268 -16.84 -7.40 10.20
CA SER A 268 -18.05 -6.70 9.74
C SER A 268 -18.36 -6.98 8.27
N LEU A 269 -19.54 -6.56 7.82
CA LEU A 269 -19.93 -6.66 6.40
C LEU A 269 -19.12 -5.71 5.51
N GLU A 270 -18.54 -4.66 6.09
CA GLU A 270 -17.80 -3.60 5.40
C GLU A 270 -16.53 -3.26 6.19
N THR A 271 -15.48 -4.04 5.98
CA THR A 271 -14.12 -3.72 6.46
C THR A 271 -13.47 -2.80 5.45
N LEU A 272 -13.20 -1.56 5.85
CA LEU A 272 -12.52 -0.56 5.02
C LEU A 272 -11.00 -0.67 5.19
N ILE A 273 -10.31 -0.88 4.08
CA ILE A 273 -8.87 -1.07 4.04
C ILE A 273 -8.28 -0.15 2.98
N TRP A 274 -7.29 0.64 3.36
CA TRP A 274 -6.52 1.47 2.44
C TRP A 274 -5.30 0.71 1.95
N VAL A 275 -5.00 0.77 0.66
CA VAL A 275 -3.86 0.07 0.06
C VAL A 275 -3.05 1.05 -0.76
N LYS A 276 -1.75 1.16 -0.49
CA LYS A 276 -0.82 2.00 -1.24
C LYS A 276 -0.33 1.25 -2.47
N VAL A 277 -0.72 1.71 -3.65
CA VAL A 277 -0.34 1.13 -4.94
C VAL A 277 0.78 1.97 -5.56
N PRO A 278 2.00 1.44 -5.74
CA PRO A 278 3.14 2.20 -6.24
C PRO A 278 2.93 2.83 -7.60
N PHE A 279 2.18 2.15 -8.48
CA PHE A 279 1.91 2.59 -9.85
C PHE A 279 0.53 2.08 -10.30
N ILE A 280 -0.30 3.00 -10.79
CA ILE A 280 -1.58 2.71 -11.43
C ILE A 280 -1.51 3.30 -12.84
N PRO A 281 -1.37 2.49 -13.90
CA PRO A 281 -1.39 2.98 -15.27
C PRO A 281 -2.73 3.62 -15.62
N GLU A 282 -2.81 4.28 -16.77
CA GLU A 282 -4.11 4.65 -17.34
C GLU A 282 -4.92 3.39 -17.69
N ASN A 283 -6.24 3.46 -17.52
CA ASN A 283 -7.19 2.36 -17.70
C ASN A 283 -7.11 1.31 -16.57
N GLU A 284 -6.99 0.03 -16.89
CA GLU A 284 -7.11 -1.06 -15.92
C GLU A 284 -5.76 -1.55 -15.41
N SER A 285 -5.72 -1.86 -14.12
CA SER A 285 -4.65 -2.62 -13.48
C SER A 285 -5.25 -3.51 -12.39
N SER A 286 -4.50 -4.51 -11.97
CA SER A 286 -4.93 -5.41 -10.90
C SER A 286 -3.92 -5.44 -9.78
N ILE A 287 -4.43 -5.41 -8.56
CA ILE A 287 -3.74 -5.93 -7.38
C ILE A 287 -4.55 -7.12 -6.88
N TYR A 288 -4.11 -7.71 -5.79
CA TYR A 288 -4.80 -8.85 -5.22
C TYR A 288 -4.76 -8.77 -3.70
N VAL A 289 -5.82 -9.28 -3.08
CA VAL A 289 -5.87 -9.56 -1.65
C VAL A 289 -5.80 -11.06 -1.44
N ARG A 290 -5.00 -11.47 -0.47
CA ARG A 290 -4.76 -12.86 -0.09
C ARG A 290 -5.05 -13.02 1.41
N TYR A 291 -5.71 -14.12 1.81
CA TYR A 291 -6.08 -14.42 3.20
C TYR A 291 -6.32 -15.93 3.42
N GLY A 292 -6.52 -16.33 4.68
CA GLY A 292 -6.83 -17.69 5.11
C GLY A 292 -5.70 -18.41 5.85
N ASN A 293 -4.55 -17.77 6.04
CA ASN A 293 -3.50 -18.31 6.91
C ASN A 293 -3.71 -17.82 8.35
N LEU A 294 -4.50 -18.58 9.11
CA LEU A 294 -4.94 -18.19 10.46
C LEU A 294 -3.83 -18.05 11.52
N SER A 295 -2.58 -18.37 11.17
CA SER A 295 -1.42 -18.24 12.07
C SER A 295 -0.76 -16.85 12.03
N LEU A 296 -1.15 -16.00 11.08
CA LEU A 296 -0.50 -14.72 10.84
C LEU A 296 -1.03 -13.60 11.76
N SER A 297 -0.13 -12.70 12.13
CA SER A 297 -0.48 -11.41 12.74
C SER A 297 -0.68 -10.34 11.67
N SER A 298 -1.46 -9.31 12.01
CA SER A 298 -1.70 -8.17 11.13
C SER A 298 -0.39 -7.47 10.74
N GLN A 299 -0.32 -7.05 9.47
CA GLN A 299 0.71 -6.16 8.94
C GLN A 299 0.11 -4.79 8.54
N SER A 300 -1.11 -4.50 9.00
CA SER A 300 -1.75 -3.20 8.83
C SER A 300 -0.87 -2.11 9.45
N ASN A 301 -0.41 -1.17 8.62
CA ASN A 301 0.44 -0.06 9.05
C ASN A 301 0.04 1.22 8.29
N PRO A 302 -0.47 2.25 8.99
CA PRO A 302 -0.87 3.50 8.35
C PRO A 302 0.32 4.38 7.94
N GLU A 303 1.43 4.36 8.69
CA GLU A 303 2.61 5.20 8.41
C GLU A 303 3.30 4.81 7.08
N GLU A 304 3.26 3.54 6.71
CA GLU A 304 3.74 3.03 5.42
C GLU A 304 2.72 3.23 4.30
N THR A 305 1.43 3.31 4.65
CA THR A 305 0.32 3.43 3.69
C THR A 305 0.11 4.86 3.23
N PHE A 306 0.15 5.84 4.13
CA PHE A 306 -0.10 7.24 3.83
C PHE A 306 1.20 8.05 3.75
N TYR A 307 1.12 9.25 3.18
CA TYR A 307 2.23 10.20 3.25
C TYR A 307 2.35 10.79 4.64
N TYR A 308 1.19 11.10 5.23
CA TYR A 308 1.06 11.49 6.62
C TYR A 308 -0.04 10.70 7.30
N PHE A 309 0.20 10.38 8.56
CA PHE A 309 -0.78 9.81 9.44
C PHE A 309 -0.58 10.33 10.86
N ASP A 310 -1.67 10.73 11.50
CA ASP A 310 -1.72 11.01 12.93
C ASP A 310 -3.09 10.54 13.47
N ASP A 311 -3.07 9.52 14.33
CA ASP A 311 -4.23 8.99 15.06
C ASP A 311 -4.29 9.50 16.51
N PHE A 312 -3.36 10.36 16.92
CA PHE A 312 -3.34 10.95 18.25
C PHE A 312 -3.30 9.92 19.41
N GLU A 313 -2.74 8.73 19.16
CA GLU A 313 -2.60 7.66 20.16
C GLU A 313 -1.25 7.71 20.91
N ASP A 314 -0.27 8.46 20.42
CA ASP A 314 1.08 8.51 21.02
C ASP A 314 1.20 9.52 22.18
N GLY A 315 0.22 10.42 22.33
CA GLY A 315 0.18 11.48 23.33
C GLY A 315 1.15 12.64 23.03
N ILE A 316 1.63 12.77 21.78
CA ILE A 316 2.67 13.70 21.37
C ILE A 316 2.12 14.71 20.35
N MET A 317 1.88 15.93 20.84
CA MET A 317 1.71 17.09 19.96
C MET A 317 2.98 17.31 19.12
N GLN A 318 2.85 17.10 17.81
CA GLN A 318 3.95 17.22 16.87
C GLN A 318 4.57 18.62 16.89
N SER A 319 5.91 18.70 16.82
CA SER A 319 6.63 19.98 16.93
C SER A 319 6.38 20.95 15.77
N PHE A 320 5.79 20.46 14.68
CA PHE A 320 5.44 21.23 13.50
C PHE A 320 3.95 21.62 13.45
N TYR A 321 3.21 21.35 14.51
CA TYR A 321 1.89 21.91 14.74
C TYR A 321 2.01 23.31 15.34
N ASN A 322 1.39 24.28 14.68
CA ASN A 322 1.07 25.55 15.28
C ASN A 322 -0.26 25.43 16.03
N ILE A 323 -0.23 25.68 17.33
CA ILE A 323 -1.39 25.57 18.20
C ILE A 323 -2.07 26.93 18.28
N SER A 324 -3.27 27.03 17.70
CA SER A 324 -4.13 28.22 17.71
C SER A 324 -4.97 28.22 19.00
N GLU A 325 -4.38 28.56 20.14
CA GLU A 325 -5.11 28.66 21.42
C GLU A 325 -5.76 30.03 21.66
N GLY A 326 -6.64 30.11 22.65
CA GLY A 326 -7.28 31.35 23.09
C GLY A 326 -7.54 31.36 24.59
N ASP A 327 -7.77 32.54 25.17
CA ASP A 327 -8.11 32.67 26.59
C ASP A 327 -9.35 31.83 26.93
N GLY A 328 -9.22 30.93 27.91
CA GLY A 328 -10.26 29.99 28.32
C GLY A 328 -10.41 28.73 27.46
N ILE A 329 -9.51 28.51 26.49
CA ILE A 329 -9.52 27.36 25.58
C ILE A 329 -8.35 26.42 25.90
N THR A 330 -8.57 25.12 25.75
CA THR A 330 -7.56 24.08 25.93
C THR A 330 -7.53 23.17 24.71
N ILE A 331 -6.33 22.86 24.25
CA ILE A 331 -6.04 21.96 23.14
C ILE A 331 -5.11 20.87 23.68
N THR A 332 -5.49 19.61 23.54
CA THR A 332 -4.71 18.49 24.06
C THR A 332 -4.94 17.25 23.24
N GLU A 333 -3.93 16.39 23.19
CA GLU A 333 -4.10 15.00 22.79
C GLU A 333 -4.60 14.20 23.99
N THR A 334 -5.71 13.48 23.85
CA THR A 334 -6.19 12.59 24.91
C THR A 334 -7.08 11.51 24.32
N GLY A 335 -6.68 10.25 24.53
CA GLY A 335 -7.49 9.08 24.19
C GLY A 335 -7.67 8.86 22.69
N GLY A 336 -6.58 8.97 21.91
CA GLY A 336 -6.64 8.76 20.46
C GLY A 336 -7.29 9.90 19.70
N LYS A 337 -7.30 11.12 20.27
CA LYS A 337 -8.01 12.27 19.68
C LYS A 337 -7.31 13.58 20.02
N LEU A 338 -7.32 14.51 19.07
CA LEU A 338 -7.06 15.92 19.33
C LEU A 338 -8.33 16.57 19.89
N SER A 339 -8.34 16.85 21.19
CA SER A 339 -9.44 17.50 21.88
C SER A 339 -9.27 19.01 21.93
N VAL A 340 -10.30 19.75 21.52
CA VAL A 340 -10.38 21.21 21.63
C VAL A 340 -11.64 21.57 22.41
N TYR A 341 -11.48 22.18 23.58
CA TYR A 341 -12.60 22.51 24.45
C TYR A 341 -12.34 23.74 25.29
N GLY A 342 -13.40 24.31 25.85
CA GLY A 342 -13.28 25.46 26.73
C GLY A 342 -14.49 26.37 26.65
N ARG A 343 -14.31 27.61 27.11
CA ARG A 343 -15.35 28.64 27.09
C ARG A 343 -14.88 29.88 26.34
N THR A 344 -15.59 30.25 25.27
CA THR A 344 -15.33 31.52 24.57
C THR A 344 -15.72 32.72 25.43
N ASN A 345 -15.18 33.89 25.09
CA ASN A 345 -15.47 35.17 25.72
C ASN A 345 -15.79 36.22 24.64
N SER A 346 -16.01 37.47 25.05
CA SER A 346 -16.36 38.54 24.08
C SER A 346 -15.23 38.91 23.12
N SER A 347 -13.96 38.60 23.44
CA SER A 347 -12.81 38.89 22.58
C SER A 347 -12.56 37.83 21.51
N ASN A 348 -12.91 36.55 21.75
CA ASN A 348 -12.56 35.44 20.86
C ASN A 348 -13.78 34.67 20.27
N LYS A 349 -15.01 35.20 20.43
CA LYS A 349 -16.26 34.58 19.96
C LYS A 349 -16.40 34.33 18.44
N TYR A 350 -15.44 34.78 17.64
CA TYR A 350 -15.41 34.55 16.20
C TYR A 350 -14.10 33.89 15.75
N ASP A 351 -13.21 33.60 16.68
CA ASP A 351 -11.93 32.94 16.39
C ASP A 351 -12.16 31.43 16.20
N THR A 352 -11.15 30.76 15.65
CA THR A 352 -11.08 29.31 15.55
C THR A 352 -9.88 28.81 16.36
N PHE A 353 -10.02 27.64 16.96
CA PHE A 353 -9.03 27.05 17.85
C PHE A 353 -8.72 25.62 17.43
N GLY A 354 -7.46 25.21 17.56
CA GLY A 354 -7.02 23.87 17.18
C GLY A 354 -5.57 23.88 16.74
N ILE A 355 -5.27 23.08 15.72
CA ILE A 355 -3.92 23.01 15.16
C ILE A 355 -3.93 23.43 13.70
N SER A 356 -2.82 24.01 13.26
CA SER A 356 -2.50 24.13 11.85
C SER A 356 -1.07 23.68 11.63
N PHE A 357 -0.76 23.19 10.44
CA PHE A 357 0.60 22.81 10.14
C PHE A 357 1.48 24.06 9.90
N MET A 358 2.71 24.04 10.37
CA MET A 358 3.72 25.05 10.04
C MET A 358 4.26 24.85 8.61
N THR A 359 3.47 25.20 7.62
CA THR A 359 3.76 24.99 6.19
C THR A 359 5.00 25.73 5.68
N TRP A 360 5.52 26.70 6.44
CA TRP A 360 6.76 27.41 6.16
C TRP A 360 8.02 26.64 6.59
N ASP A 361 7.90 25.61 7.44
CA ASP A 361 9.01 24.73 7.82
C ASP A 361 9.06 23.51 6.89
N THR A 362 9.51 23.76 5.66
CA THR A 362 9.54 22.78 4.57
C THR A 362 10.46 21.59 4.82
N LYS A 363 11.29 21.61 5.88
CA LYS A 363 12.14 20.47 6.26
C LYS A 363 11.37 19.35 6.95
N VAL A 364 10.15 19.63 7.41
CA VAL A 364 9.30 18.70 8.14
C VAL A 364 8.16 18.16 7.26
N PHE A 365 7.76 18.92 6.23
CA PHE A 365 6.70 18.56 5.29
C PHE A 365 7.19 17.67 4.15
N ARG A 366 6.67 16.44 4.05
CA ARG A 366 7.12 15.42 3.06
C ARG A 366 5.99 14.82 2.23
N PHE A 367 4.88 15.52 2.05
CA PHE A 367 3.74 15.02 1.28
C PHE A 367 3.71 15.73 -0.08
N PRO A 368 3.22 15.08 -1.15
CA PRO A 368 3.24 15.65 -2.49
C PRO A 368 2.54 17.02 -2.48
N LEU A 369 3.23 18.10 -2.86
CA LEU A 369 2.62 19.43 -2.94
C LEU A 369 1.62 19.55 -4.10
N GLU A 370 1.49 18.49 -4.92
CA GLU A 370 0.59 18.47 -6.06
C GLU A 370 -0.33 17.27 -5.99
N ASP A 371 -1.61 17.54 -6.19
CA ASP A 371 -2.71 16.56 -6.25
C ASP A 371 -2.75 15.60 -5.05
N TYR A 372 -3.22 16.12 -3.91
CA TYR A 372 -3.40 15.36 -2.68
C TYR A 372 -4.78 15.59 -2.09
N ILE A 373 -5.12 14.79 -1.07
CA ILE A 373 -6.31 14.96 -0.25
C ILE A 373 -5.95 14.79 1.22
N ILE A 374 -6.58 15.62 2.04
CA ILE A 374 -6.49 15.56 3.51
C ILE A 374 -7.82 15.00 4.00
N ASP A 375 -7.78 13.86 4.67
CA ASP A 375 -8.93 13.29 5.36
C ASP A 375 -8.77 13.48 6.87
N SER A 376 -9.86 13.77 7.56
CA SER A 376 -9.93 13.76 9.03
C SER A 376 -11.37 13.60 9.49
N GLU A 377 -11.55 13.20 10.74
CA GLU A 377 -12.85 13.03 11.38
C GLU A 377 -13.12 14.16 12.36
N LEU A 378 -14.36 14.67 12.36
CA LEU A 378 -14.83 15.69 13.30
C LEU A 378 -15.96 15.14 14.16
N THR A 379 -15.80 15.31 15.47
CA THR A 379 -16.84 15.09 16.47
C THR A 379 -17.12 16.38 17.23
N VAL A 380 -18.39 16.77 17.32
CA VAL A 380 -18.85 17.94 18.10
C VAL A 380 -19.74 17.44 19.24
N LEU A 381 -19.18 17.45 20.46
CA LEU A 381 -19.85 16.95 21.67
C LEU A 381 -20.73 18.01 22.34
N SER A 382 -20.31 19.27 22.30
CA SER A 382 -21.07 20.40 22.84
C SER A 382 -20.67 21.70 22.15
N GLY A 383 -21.57 22.68 22.11
CA GLY A 383 -21.36 23.97 21.46
C GLY A 383 -22.67 24.58 20.98
N THR A 384 -22.58 25.54 20.07
CA THR A 384 -23.71 26.20 19.40
C THR A 384 -24.01 25.60 18.04
N GLU A 385 -25.20 25.86 17.50
CA GLU A 385 -25.54 25.53 16.10
C GLU A 385 -24.61 26.27 15.13
N GLY A 386 -24.36 27.55 15.41
CA GLY A 386 -23.45 28.40 14.66
C GLY A 386 -22.02 28.13 15.07
N PHE A 387 -21.25 27.58 14.14
CA PHE A 387 -19.83 27.35 14.32
C PHE A 387 -19.12 27.27 12.97
N LYS A 388 -17.81 27.53 13.01
CA LYS A 388 -16.85 27.27 11.95
C LYS A 388 -16.06 26.00 12.27
N ALA A 389 -15.86 25.14 11.28
CA ALA A 389 -14.96 24.01 11.39
C ALA A 389 -14.12 23.88 10.12
N ILE A 390 -12.81 23.95 10.29
CA ILE A 390 -11.80 23.96 9.23
C ILE A 390 -11.06 22.63 9.28
N LEU A 391 -11.11 21.87 8.18
CA LEU A 391 -10.35 20.64 7.99
C LEU A 391 -9.66 20.72 6.62
N GLY A 392 -8.33 20.69 6.63
CA GLY A 392 -7.51 20.86 5.44
C GLY A 392 -7.19 22.32 5.12
N SER A 393 -8.18 23.21 4.91
CA SER A 393 -7.91 24.59 4.44
C SER A 393 -8.90 25.63 4.97
N GLY A 394 -8.38 26.78 5.43
CA GLY A 394 -9.18 27.96 5.73
C GLY A 394 -9.80 28.64 4.50
N ASN A 395 -9.61 28.09 3.30
CA ASN A 395 -10.18 28.59 2.07
C ASN A 395 -11.43 27.83 1.60
N LEU A 396 -11.82 26.74 2.25
CA LEU A 396 -13.08 26.04 1.98
C LEU A 396 -13.47 25.18 3.18
N PHE A 397 -14.45 25.62 3.97
CA PHE A 397 -14.74 25.02 5.28
C PHE A 397 -16.21 25.18 5.69
N LEU A 398 -16.62 24.51 6.78
CA LEU A 398 -17.99 24.51 7.30
C LEU A 398 -18.27 25.79 8.11
N PHE A 399 -19.41 26.44 7.90
CA PHE A 399 -19.84 27.60 8.69
C PHE A 399 -21.37 27.68 8.82
N ASN A 400 -21.86 28.62 9.65
CA ASN A 400 -23.29 28.89 9.93
C ASN A 400 -24.07 27.73 10.57
N ASP A 401 -25.29 28.01 11.01
CA ASP A 401 -26.23 27.00 11.52
C ASP A 401 -26.65 26.04 10.39
N PRO A 402 -26.93 24.75 10.67
CA PRO A 402 -27.58 23.88 9.70
C PRO A 402 -28.93 24.47 9.23
N GLY A 403 -29.11 24.64 7.92
CA GLY A 403 -30.30 25.25 7.35
C GLY A 403 -30.38 25.14 5.83
N GLY A 404 -31.34 25.81 5.21
CA GLY A 404 -31.50 25.85 3.74
C GLY A 404 -32.14 24.60 3.11
N ASP A 405 -32.10 24.54 1.78
CA ASP A 405 -32.57 23.43 0.95
C ASP A 405 -31.50 23.11 -0.13
N PRO A 406 -30.82 21.95 -0.07
CA PRO A 406 -30.98 20.90 0.93
C PRO A 406 -30.57 21.37 2.32
N LEU A 407 -31.16 20.77 3.36
CA LEU A 407 -30.83 21.05 4.76
C LEU A 407 -29.35 20.69 4.99
N GLY A 408 -28.59 21.59 5.59
CA GLY A 408 -27.19 21.34 5.91
C GLY A 408 -26.42 22.57 6.35
N LYS A 409 -25.22 22.37 6.92
CA LYS A 409 -24.27 23.47 7.14
C LYS A 409 -23.78 24.05 5.82
N ASP A 410 -23.46 25.34 5.82
CA ASP A 410 -22.87 25.98 4.65
C ASP A 410 -21.39 25.56 4.52
N ILE A 411 -20.94 25.34 3.28
CA ILE A 411 -19.53 25.17 2.93
C ILE A 411 -19.10 26.38 2.12
N GLY A 412 -18.01 27.03 2.51
CA GLY A 412 -17.57 28.26 1.88
C GLY A 412 -16.34 28.87 2.54
N TYR A 413 -16.21 30.19 2.45
CA TYR A 413 -15.03 30.89 2.92
C TYR A 413 -15.30 32.35 3.27
N TRP A 414 -14.42 32.91 4.10
CA TRP A 414 -14.42 34.35 4.38
C TRP A 414 -13.68 35.11 3.27
N ASN A 415 -14.36 36.07 2.63
CA ASN A 415 -13.83 36.95 1.60
C ASN A 415 -13.74 38.38 2.11
N VAL A 416 -12.65 38.68 2.82
CA VAL A 416 -12.28 39.99 3.41
C VAL A 416 -13.31 40.58 4.37
N ASP A 417 -14.51 40.88 3.88
CA ASP A 417 -15.62 41.52 4.60
C ASP A 417 -16.94 40.75 4.52
N SER A 418 -16.98 39.60 3.82
CA SER A 418 -18.23 38.85 3.62
C SER A 418 -18.00 37.35 3.49
N TRP A 419 -19.01 36.56 3.88
CA TRP A 419 -19.04 35.13 3.61
C TRP A 419 -19.36 34.86 2.13
N ALA A 420 -18.53 34.07 1.49
CA ALA A 420 -18.80 33.46 0.20
C ALA A 420 -19.28 32.02 0.41
N TYR A 421 -20.28 31.63 -0.36
CA TYR A 421 -20.96 30.35 -0.25
C TYR A 421 -20.69 29.49 -1.49
N ASN A 422 -20.32 28.21 -1.29
CA ASN A 422 -19.95 27.29 -2.35
C ASN A 422 -20.77 25.98 -2.36
N GLY A 423 -21.36 25.57 -1.23
CA GLY A 423 -22.09 24.30 -1.16
C GLY A 423 -22.75 24.00 0.19
N LYS A 424 -23.38 22.83 0.28
CA LYS A 424 -24.03 22.31 1.49
C LYS A 424 -23.37 21.02 1.96
N SER A 425 -23.14 20.94 3.26
CA SER A 425 -22.76 19.73 3.98
C SER A 425 -23.99 18.87 4.31
N HIS A 426 -23.82 17.56 4.51
CA HIS A 426 -24.87 16.68 5.02
C HIS A 426 -24.97 16.68 6.56
N ILE A 427 -24.34 17.64 7.24
CA ILE A 427 -24.46 17.85 8.68
C ILE A 427 -25.75 18.64 8.97
N HIS A 428 -26.74 17.96 9.54
CA HIS A 428 -28.08 18.51 9.77
C HIS A 428 -28.31 19.06 11.20
N THR A 429 -27.36 18.84 12.12
CA THR A 429 -27.48 19.15 13.55
C THR A 429 -26.18 19.71 14.10
N ALA A 430 -26.26 20.47 15.20
CA ALA A 430 -25.07 21.07 15.84
C ALA A 430 -24.08 20.04 16.39
N LEU A 431 -24.60 18.93 16.92
CA LEU A 431 -23.82 17.88 17.56
C LEU A 431 -23.87 16.64 16.68
N PHE A 432 -22.73 16.01 16.50
CA PHE A 432 -22.53 14.82 15.69
C PHE A 432 -21.20 14.16 16.06
N ASN A 433 -21.03 12.90 15.70
CA ASN A 433 -19.82 12.14 15.96
C ASN A 433 -19.27 11.58 14.65
N ASP A 434 -17.94 11.46 14.60
CA ASP A 434 -17.15 10.74 13.60
C ASP A 434 -17.50 11.12 12.16
N LYS A 435 -17.77 12.42 11.93
CA LYS A 435 -18.06 12.93 10.59
C LYS A 435 -16.77 12.98 9.79
N LYS A 436 -16.68 12.15 8.76
CA LYS A 436 -15.54 12.09 7.85
C LYS A 436 -15.61 13.24 6.87
N ILE A 437 -14.57 14.07 6.85
CA ILE A 437 -14.44 15.21 5.96
C ILE A 437 -13.13 15.06 5.21
N SER A 438 -13.19 15.29 3.90
CA SER A 438 -12.02 15.24 3.03
C SER A 438 -11.93 16.50 2.20
N LEU A 439 -10.74 17.08 2.11
CA LEU A 439 -10.46 18.23 1.26
C LEU A 439 -9.34 17.89 0.28
N SER A 440 -9.66 17.81 -1.01
CA SER A 440 -8.63 17.65 -2.05
C SER A 440 -8.04 18.99 -2.45
N CYS A 441 -6.76 18.95 -2.82
CA CYS A 441 -5.99 20.06 -3.37
C CYS A 441 -5.36 19.58 -4.68
N GLU A 442 -5.91 20.01 -5.81
CA GLU A 442 -5.42 19.63 -7.14
C GLU A 442 -4.85 20.85 -7.86
N LYS A 443 -3.59 20.79 -8.27
CA LYS A 443 -2.86 21.92 -8.83
C LYS A 443 -2.93 21.92 -10.35
N ASN A 444 -3.26 23.07 -10.92
CA ASN A 444 -3.16 23.38 -12.34
C ASN A 444 -2.16 24.54 -12.53
N ASP A 445 -1.79 24.87 -13.77
CA ASP A 445 -0.71 25.82 -14.12
C ASP A 445 -0.67 27.12 -13.30
N ASN A 446 -1.82 27.70 -12.93
CA ASN A 446 -1.90 28.95 -12.18
C ASN A 446 -2.86 28.91 -10.98
N GLN A 447 -3.50 27.77 -10.68
CA GLN A 447 -4.51 27.69 -9.61
C GLN A 447 -4.53 26.32 -8.97
N THR A 448 -4.74 26.30 -7.66
CA THR A 448 -5.10 25.11 -6.90
C THR A 448 -6.61 25.04 -6.77
N ARG A 449 -7.20 23.91 -7.19
CA ARG A 449 -8.62 23.60 -7.04
C ARG A 449 -8.83 22.78 -5.78
N LEU A 450 -9.60 23.33 -4.86
CA LEU A 450 -10.08 22.68 -3.66
C LEU A 450 -11.41 22.00 -3.92
N ARG A 451 -11.58 20.77 -3.43
CA ARG A 451 -12.89 20.08 -3.41
C ARG A 451 -13.18 19.51 -2.03
N PHE A 452 -14.37 19.78 -1.54
CA PHE A 452 -14.84 19.31 -0.24
C PHE A 452 -15.73 18.07 -0.43
N PHE A 453 -15.42 17.01 0.30
CA PHE A 453 -16.16 15.76 0.32
C PHE A 453 -16.52 15.37 1.75
N GLU A 454 -17.53 14.53 1.88
CA GLU A 454 -17.90 13.89 3.14
C GLU A 454 -18.02 12.38 2.95
N ASP A 455 -17.77 11.63 4.02
CA ASP A 455 -18.07 10.20 4.10
C ASP A 455 -17.42 9.35 2.99
N TYR A 456 -16.28 9.82 2.47
CA TYR A 456 -15.51 9.21 1.36
C TYR A 456 -16.28 9.03 0.04
N ASP A 457 -17.33 9.81 -0.19
CA ASP A 457 -17.96 9.91 -1.52
C ASP A 457 -17.14 10.83 -2.44
N PHE A 458 -16.02 10.31 -2.94
CA PHE A 458 -15.11 11.03 -3.85
C PHE A 458 -15.69 11.27 -5.25
N ASN A 459 -16.90 10.77 -5.55
CA ASN A 459 -17.57 11.02 -6.82
C ASN A 459 -18.38 12.31 -6.82
N GLN A 460 -18.75 12.82 -5.64
CA GLN A 460 -19.67 13.95 -5.49
C GLN A 460 -19.08 15.03 -4.57
N PRO A 461 -18.26 15.96 -5.09
CA PRO A 461 -17.81 17.09 -4.31
C PRO A 461 -19.01 17.96 -3.90
N LEU A 462 -19.11 18.27 -2.61
CA LEU A 462 -20.18 19.11 -2.06
C LEU A 462 -19.92 20.60 -2.25
N ALA A 463 -18.66 20.98 -2.41
CA ALA A 463 -18.24 22.34 -2.72
C ALA A 463 -16.88 22.34 -3.42
N GLU A 464 -16.65 23.37 -4.23
CA GLU A 464 -15.38 23.54 -4.93
C GLU A 464 -14.94 25.01 -4.94
N ARG A 465 -13.62 25.23 -4.96
CA ARG A 465 -13.03 26.58 -5.06
C ARG A 465 -11.66 26.52 -5.73
N SER A 466 -11.39 27.42 -6.69
CA SER A 466 -10.05 27.61 -7.25
C SER A 466 -9.42 28.91 -6.76
N LEU A 467 -8.15 28.86 -6.38
CA LEU A 467 -7.34 30.00 -5.94
C LEU A 467 -5.85 29.71 -6.16
N GLU A 468 -5.01 30.74 -6.22
CA GLU A 468 -3.57 30.59 -6.48
C GLU A 468 -2.89 29.79 -5.36
N ASP A 469 -2.90 30.35 -4.13
CA ASP A 469 -2.22 29.78 -2.98
C ASP A 469 -3.20 29.53 -1.81
N PRO A 470 -3.81 28.34 -1.70
CA PRO A 470 -4.61 28.00 -0.55
C PRO A 470 -3.75 27.77 0.69
N SER A 471 -4.29 28.10 1.86
CA SER A 471 -3.83 27.58 3.14
C SER A 471 -4.04 26.07 3.21
N ILE A 472 -3.16 25.34 3.89
CA ILE A 472 -3.19 23.87 3.94
C ILE A 472 -2.88 23.39 5.36
N GLY A 473 -3.42 22.24 5.75
CA GLY A 473 -3.15 21.61 7.04
C GLY A 473 -3.83 22.24 8.25
N HIS A 474 -5.05 22.75 8.12
CA HIS A 474 -5.81 23.33 9.24
C HIS A 474 -6.81 22.33 9.84
N PHE A 475 -6.87 22.23 11.17
CA PHE A 475 -7.81 21.43 11.94
C PHE A 475 -8.29 22.26 13.13
N GLU A 476 -9.26 23.13 12.87
CA GLU A 476 -9.64 24.21 13.79
C GLU A 476 -11.17 24.31 13.90
N TYR A 477 -11.64 24.67 15.10
CA TYR A 477 -13.06 24.81 15.41
C TYR A 477 -13.32 26.11 16.19
N GLY A 478 -14.41 26.80 15.88
CA GLY A 478 -14.79 28.02 16.59
C GLY A 478 -16.30 28.21 16.64
N PRO A 479 -16.93 28.22 17.83
CA PRO A 479 -18.36 28.54 17.96
C PRO A 479 -18.59 30.04 17.71
N ASP A 480 -19.67 30.39 17.00
CA ASP A 480 -20.01 31.78 16.67
C ASP A 480 -20.78 32.48 17.82
N ALA A 481 -20.31 32.31 19.05
CA ALA A 481 -20.97 32.83 20.25
C ALA A 481 -19.98 33.17 21.36
N SER A 482 -20.28 34.22 22.14
CA SER A 482 -19.51 34.57 23.34
C SER A 482 -20.04 33.86 24.58
N ASN A 483 -19.17 33.62 25.56
CA ASN A 483 -19.51 33.02 26.85
C ASN A 483 -20.19 31.66 26.67
N THR A 484 -19.70 30.86 25.73
CA THR A 484 -20.26 29.56 25.35
C THR A 484 -19.24 28.47 25.61
N ASP A 485 -19.66 27.41 26.30
CA ASP A 485 -18.86 26.20 26.47
C ASP A 485 -18.97 25.34 25.22
N PHE A 486 -17.85 24.76 24.78
CA PHE A 486 -17.83 23.80 23.68
C PHE A 486 -16.77 22.71 23.91
N ALA A 487 -16.94 21.60 23.21
CA ALA A 487 -15.99 20.50 23.18
C ALA A 487 -16.10 19.78 21.84
N VAL A 488 -14.97 19.66 21.15
CA VAL A 488 -14.84 18.97 19.87
C VAL A 488 -13.60 18.08 19.87
N MET A 489 -13.61 17.10 18.97
CA MET A 489 -12.50 16.19 18.76
C MET A 489 -12.22 16.05 17.27
N PHE A 490 -10.94 16.06 16.92
CA PHE A 490 -10.45 15.66 15.60
C PHE A 490 -9.74 14.31 15.71
N ASP A 491 -9.80 13.53 14.64
CA ASP A 491 -9.09 12.26 14.56
C ASP A 491 -8.59 11.94 13.14
N ASN A 492 -7.65 10.97 13.06
CA ASN A 492 -7.19 10.28 11.87
C ASN A 492 -6.80 11.25 10.74
N ILE A 493 -5.85 12.14 11.01
CA ILE A 493 -5.33 13.02 9.97
C ILE A 493 -4.56 12.15 8.98
N LYS A 494 -5.09 12.02 7.76
CA LYS A 494 -4.49 11.27 6.65
C LYS A 494 -4.19 12.20 5.50
N ILE A 495 -2.99 12.08 4.94
CA ILE A 495 -2.62 12.78 3.71
C ILE A 495 -2.17 11.75 2.69
N ARG A 496 -2.79 11.79 1.51
CA ARG A 496 -2.61 10.80 0.46
C ARG A 496 -2.70 11.43 -0.91
N SER A 497 -2.14 10.77 -1.93
CA SER A 497 -2.31 11.19 -3.32
C SER A 497 -3.79 11.19 -3.69
N TYR A 498 -4.16 12.11 -4.57
CA TYR A 498 -5.53 12.21 -5.04
C TYR A 498 -5.58 12.60 -6.51
N THR A 499 -6.67 12.25 -7.16
CA THR A 499 -7.00 12.68 -8.52
C THR A 499 -8.52 12.68 -8.62
N PHE A 500 -9.08 13.57 -9.44
CA PHE A 500 -10.52 13.61 -9.68
C PHE A 500 -10.83 13.39 -11.17
N PRO A 501 -11.66 12.39 -11.54
CA PRO A 501 -12.31 11.42 -10.64
C PRO A 501 -11.30 10.43 -10.05
N ALA A 502 -11.59 9.94 -8.83
CA ALA A 502 -10.78 8.92 -8.18
C ALA A 502 -10.86 7.58 -8.94
N PRO A 503 -9.83 6.73 -8.89
CA PRO A 503 -9.88 5.40 -9.50
C PRO A 503 -11.02 4.55 -8.94
N LEU A 504 -11.68 3.79 -9.82
CA LEU A 504 -12.72 2.85 -9.42
C LEU A 504 -12.08 1.53 -8.97
N VAL A 505 -12.59 0.95 -7.90
CA VAL A 505 -12.09 -0.31 -7.33
C VAL A 505 -13.21 -1.33 -7.32
N SER A 506 -12.95 -2.54 -7.82
CA SER A 506 -13.95 -3.61 -7.84
C SER A 506 -13.32 -5.00 -7.62
N PRO A 507 -14.06 -5.97 -7.04
CA PRO A 507 -13.56 -7.32 -6.89
C PRO A 507 -13.51 -8.05 -8.25
N GLY A 508 -12.39 -8.71 -8.52
CA GLY A 508 -12.16 -9.59 -9.68
C GLY A 508 -12.42 -11.07 -9.38
N LYS A 509 -11.61 -11.97 -9.95
CA LYS A 509 -11.75 -13.43 -9.73
C LYS A 509 -11.12 -13.91 -8.42
N LYS A 510 -11.70 -14.97 -7.83
CA LYS A 510 -11.11 -15.74 -6.72
C LYS A 510 -10.37 -16.98 -7.23
N GLN A 511 -9.28 -17.31 -6.56
CA GLN A 511 -8.53 -18.56 -6.67
C GLN A 511 -8.39 -19.15 -5.27
N TYR A 512 -8.44 -20.48 -5.17
CA TYR A 512 -8.37 -21.22 -3.91
C TYR A 512 -7.18 -22.17 -3.91
N SER A 513 -6.46 -22.29 -2.81
CA SER A 513 -5.28 -23.17 -2.74
C SER A 513 -5.62 -24.64 -2.55
N VAL A 514 -6.83 -24.95 -2.08
CA VAL A 514 -7.34 -26.32 -2.02
C VAL A 514 -8.80 -26.33 -2.44
N GLU A 515 -9.15 -27.19 -3.40
CA GLU A 515 -10.51 -27.42 -3.86
C GLU A 515 -10.89 -28.90 -3.64
N ILE A 516 -12.09 -29.14 -3.14
CA ILE A 516 -12.69 -30.46 -2.94
C ILE A 516 -13.98 -30.48 -3.75
N GLY A 517 -14.04 -31.29 -4.82
CA GLY A 517 -15.22 -31.36 -5.70
C GLY A 517 -15.57 -30.01 -6.35
N ASN A 518 -14.56 -29.23 -6.74
CA ASN A 518 -14.67 -27.85 -7.26
C ASN A 518 -15.20 -26.80 -6.25
N GLN A 519 -15.24 -27.13 -4.95
CA GLN A 519 -15.52 -26.15 -3.89
C GLN A 519 -14.26 -25.88 -3.07
N ALA A 520 -14.08 -24.64 -2.61
CA ALA A 520 -12.95 -24.27 -1.76
C ALA A 520 -12.95 -25.08 -0.47
N CYS A 521 -11.81 -25.67 -0.10
CA CYS A 521 -11.68 -26.29 1.21
C CYS A 521 -11.77 -25.20 2.31
N GLU A 522 -12.46 -25.51 3.41
CA GLU A 522 -12.57 -24.60 4.55
C GLU A 522 -11.34 -24.74 5.45
N ASN A 523 -10.93 -23.68 6.16
CA ASN A 523 -9.89 -23.74 7.21
C ASN A 523 -8.55 -24.32 6.76
N VAL A 524 -8.09 -23.97 5.56
CA VAL A 524 -6.81 -24.48 5.03
C VAL A 524 -5.65 -24.01 5.92
N GLN A 525 -4.90 -24.97 6.46
CA GLN A 525 -3.73 -24.82 7.30
C GLN A 525 -2.59 -25.61 6.68
N VAL A 526 -1.57 -24.94 6.16
CA VAL A 526 -0.34 -25.63 5.72
C VAL A 526 0.57 -25.80 6.92
N LEU A 527 0.69 -27.03 7.41
CA LEU A 527 1.53 -27.33 8.57
C LEU A 527 3.01 -27.37 8.20
N ASN A 528 3.32 -27.85 6.98
CA ASN A 528 4.64 -27.86 6.37
C ASN A 528 4.53 -28.24 4.89
N ALA A 529 5.65 -28.29 4.18
CA ALA A 529 5.69 -28.58 2.75
C ALA A 529 5.17 -29.97 2.36
N GLY A 530 4.86 -30.85 3.32
CA GLY A 530 4.26 -32.16 3.06
C GLY A 530 2.93 -32.40 3.78
N ASN A 531 2.35 -31.39 4.43
CA ASN A 531 1.10 -31.55 5.16
C ASN A 531 0.22 -30.29 5.09
N ILE A 532 -0.99 -30.45 4.56
CA ILE A 532 -2.08 -29.48 4.64
C ILE A 532 -3.23 -30.10 5.43
N HIS A 533 -3.78 -29.33 6.36
CA HIS A 533 -5.00 -29.64 7.07
C HIS A 533 -6.11 -28.69 6.59
N CYS A 534 -7.30 -29.17 6.29
CA CYS A 534 -8.44 -28.32 5.97
C CYS A 534 -9.76 -29.01 6.38
N HIS A 535 -10.90 -28.42 6.10
CA HIS A 535 -12.23 -28.97 6.39
C HIS A 535 -13.03 -29.12 5.11
N VAL A 536 -13.69 -30.25 4.96
CA VAL A 536 -14.51 -30.58 3.81
C VAL A 536 -15.66 -29.57 3.70
N PRO A 537 -15.81 -28.86 2.57
CA PRO A 537 -16.97 -27.99 2.34
C PRO A 537 -18.24 -28.82 2.12
N ASP A 538 -19.42 -28.21 2.11
CA ASP A 538 -20.69 -28.90 1.83
C ASP A 538 -20.73 -29.44 0.37
N VAL A 539 -20.16 -30.62 0.16
CA VAL A 539 -20.10 -31.30 -1.15
C VAL A 539 -21.18 -32.40 -1.29
N PRO A 540 -21.76 -32.59 -2.49
CA PRO A 540 -22.67 -33.71 -2.76
C PRO A 540 -21.97 -35.07 -2.70
N ASP A 541 -22.70 -36.13 -2.34
CA ASP A 541 -22.20 -37.52 -2.33
C ASP A 541 -21.63 -37.96 -3.70
N GLY A 542 -20.39 -38.48 -3.74
CA GLY A 542 -19.76 -38.98 -4.99
C GLY A 542 -18.25 -39.23 -4.89
N ILE A 543 -17.61 -39.52 -6.04
CA ILE A 543 -16.13 -39.45 -6.17
C ILE A 543 -15.75 -37.98 -6.05
N VAL A 544 -14.83 -37.67 -5.14
CA VAL A 544 -14.44 -36.29 -4.85
C VAL A 544 -12.98 -36.09 -5.23
N GLU A 545 -12.73 -35.18 -6.16
CA GLU A 545 -11.37 -34.74 -6.50
C GLU A 545 -10.89 -33.73 -5.46
N VAL A 546 -9.69 -33.96 -4.91
CA VAL A 546 -8.97 -33.00 -4.07
C VAL A 546 -7.86 -32.37 -4.92
N LYS A 547 -8.01 -31.09 -5.22
CA LYS A 547 -7.04 -30.33 -5.99
C LYS A 547 -6.30 -29.38 -5.06
N VAL A 548 -4.98 -29.51 -5.01
CA VAL A 548 -4.10 -28.54 -4.31
C VAL A 548 -3.45 -27.66 -5.36
N ILE A 549 -3.41 -26.35 -5.12
CA ILE A 549 -2.88 -25.34 -6.03
C ILE A 549 -1.89 -24.47 -5.25
N ASN A 550 -0.65 -24.39 -5.71
CA ASN A 550 0.34 -23.45 -5.20
C ASN A 550 0.13 -22.04 -5.81
N PRO A 551 0.63 -20.96 -5.17
CA PRO A 551 0.45 -19.58 -5.63
C PRO A 551 1.00 -19.28 -7.04
N ASP A 552 1.94 -20.09 -7.51
CA ASP A 552 2.52 -20.03 -8.85
C ASP A 552 1.64 -20.70 -9.93
N GLY A 553 0.53 -21.30 -9.51
CA GLY A 553 -0.44 -22.00 -10.35
C GLY A 553 -0.18 -23.49 -10.52
N GLU A 554 0.94 -24.03 -10.01
CA GLU A 554 1.17 -25.48 -10.04
C GLU A 554 0.06 -26.18 -9.26
N PHE A 555 -0.52 -27.25 -9.81
CA PHE A 555 -1.59 -27.96 -9.14
C PHE A 555 -1.43 -29.48 -9.25
N TYR A 556 -1.99 -30.18 -8.26
CA TYR A 556 -2.10 -31.63 -8.24
C TYR A 556 -3.53 -32.04 -7.92
N ILE A 557 -4.06 -33.03 -8.63
CA ILE A 557 -5.40 -33.59 -8.39
C ILE A 557 -5.24 -35.00 -7.83
N PHE A 558 -5.86 -35.25 -6.67
CA PHE A 558 -5.95 -36.54 -6.02
C PHE A 558 -7.40 -37.02 -6.04
N GLU A 559 -7.65 -38.22 -6.57
CA GLU A 559 -8.98 -38.82 -6.56
C GLU A 559 -9.26 -39.50 -5.22
N LEU A 560 -10.24 -38.98 -4.47
CA LEU A 560 -10.71 -39.58 -3.23
C LEU A 560 -11.83 -40.58 -3.55
N THR A 561 -11.56 -41.86 -3.29
CA THR A 561 -12.54 -42.94 -3.40
C THR A 561 -13.15 -43.19 -2.02
N ASN A 562 -14.49 -43.22 -1.94
CA ASN A 562 -15.24 -43.54 -0.73
C ASN A 562 -14.85 -44.89 -0.12
#